data_AF-A0A386AZS4-F1
#
_entry.id   AF-A0A386AZS4-F1
#
_cell.length_a   1.000
_cell.length_b   1.000
_cell.length_c   1.000
_cell.angle_alpha   90.00
_cell.angle_beta   90.00
_cell.angle_gamma   90.00
#
_symmetry.space_group_name_H-M   'P 1'
#
loop_
_entity.id
_entity.type
_entity.pdbx_description
1 polymer ?
#
loop_
_entity_poly.entity_id
_entity_poly.type
_entity_poly.pdbx_seq_one_letter_code
_entity_poly.pdbx_strand_id
1 'polypeptide(L)'
;MLRLIKFLKIFIKKIKSYSLESIFNFYLGFFLGNLFSNLLNNIRNKIIWDGIILLIIVYILETFNYTIYKKNPKNKKLPSILKSLQIGILLGFFIDAFKVGS
;
A
#
# COMPACT_ATOMS: atom_id res chain seq x y z
N MET A 1 25.33 32.70 -5.63
CA MET A 1 25.17 31.52 -6.51
C MET A 1 25.53 30.18 -5.83
N LEU A 2 26.77 30.01 -5.31
CA LEU A 2 27.24 28.74 -4.69
C LEU A 2 26.41 28.24 -3.50
N ARG A 3 25.92 29.14 -2.63
CA ARG A 3 25.03 28.80 -1.50
C ARG A 3 23.70 28.18 -1.96
N LEU A 4 23.14 28.68 -3.05
CA LEU A 4 21.86 28.22 -3.60
C LEU A 4 22.00 26.81 -4.20
N ILE A 5 23.10 26.56 -4.90
CA ILE A 5 23.44 25.24 -5.47
C ILE A 5 23.63 24.20 -4.35
N LYS A 6 24.28 24.58 -3.25
CA LYS A 6 24.49 23.71 -2.08
C LYS A 6 23.16 23.38 -1.40
N PHE A 7 22.27 24.37 -1.26
CA PHE A 7 20.92 24.18 -0.73
C PHE A 7 20.07 23.24 -1.60
N LEU A 8 20.07 23.45 -2.92
CA LEU A 8 19.37 22.58 -3.88
C LEU A 8 19.86 21.13 -3.81
N LYS A 9 21.18 20.90 -3.73
CA LYS A 9 21.73 19.54 -3.56
C LYS A 9 21.25 18.86 -2.28
N ILE A 10 21.20 19.59 -1.16
CA ILE A 10 20.71 19.06 0.13
C ILE A 10 19.22 18.74 0.05
N PHE A 11 18.44 19.64 -0.55
CA PHE A 11 17.00 19.46 -0.72
C PHE A 11 16.67 18.26 -1.63
N ILE A 12 17.33 18.13 -2.78
CA ILE A 12 17.18 17.00 -3.69
C ILE A 12 17.59 15.70 -2.99
N LYS A 13 18.71 15.69 -2.24
CA LYS A 13 19.14 14.51 -1.47
C LYS A 13 18.10 14.09 -0.43
N LYS A 14 17.50 15.07 0.26
CA LYS A 14 16.48 14.83 1.28
C LYS A 14 15.19 14.30 0.65
N ILE A 15 14.71 14.89 -0.45
CA ILE A 15 13.55 14.38 -1.19
C ILE A 15 13.81 12.94 -1.66
N LYS A 16 14.97 12.70 -2.27
CA LYS A 16 15.33 11.40 -2.85
C LYS A 16 15.34 10.28 -1.80
N SER A 17 15.81 10.53 -0.58
CA SER A 17 15.82 9.48 0.45
C SER A 17 14.42 9.13 0.96
N TYR A 18 13.57 10.13 1.19
CA TYR A 18 12.20 9.89 1.67
C TYR A 18 11.29 9.31 0.58
N SER A 19 11.45 9.75 -0.68
CA SER A 19 10.64 9.24 -1.79
C SER A 19 10.98 7.79 -2.14
N LEU A 20 12.27 7.40 -2.14
CA LEU A 20 12.68 6.04 -2.48
C LEU A 20 12.11 4.99 -1.52
N GLU A 21 12.16 5.24 -0.20
CA GLU A 21 11.56 4.34 0.79
C GLU A 21 10.05 4.17 0.55
N SER A 22 9.34 5.25 0.27
CA SER A 22 7.89 5.19 0.01
C SER A 22 7.53 4.47 -1.29
N ILE A 23 8.30 4.68 -2.36
CA ILE A 23 8.10 4.03 -3.66
C ILE A 23 8.36 2.53 -3.53
N PHE A 24 9.43 2.13 -2.85
CA PHE A 24 9.72 0.72 -2.60
C PHE A 24 8.60 0.03 -1.81
N ASN A 25 8.13 0.66 -0.73
CA ASN A 25 7.01 0.13 0.06
C ASN A 25 5.71 0.05 -0.75
N PHE A 26 5.46 1.01 -1.63
CA PHE A 26 4.33 0.95 -2.57
C PHE A 26 4.43 -0.24 -3.51
N TYR A 27 5.60 -0.48 -4.14
CA TYR A 27 5.82 -1.64 -5.01
C TYR A 27 5.71 -2.97 -4.25
N LEU A 28 6.22 -3.04 -3.02
CA LEU A 28 6.01 -4.19 -2.15
C LEU A 28 4.53 -4.45 -1.89
N GLY A 29 3.76 -3.39 -1.61
CA GLY A 29 2.32 -3.48 -1.42
C GLY A 29 1.61 -4.00 -2.67
N PHE A 30 1.97 -3.46 -3.83
CA PHE A 30 1.44 -3.91 -5.13
C PHE A 30 1.74 -5.38 -5.41
N PHE A 31 2.98 -5.81 -5.17
CA PHE A 31 3.38 -7.20 -5.31
C PHE A 31 2.59 -8.13 -4.38
N LEU A 32 2.42 -7.74 -3.10
CA LEU A 32 1.62 -8.48 -2.13
C LEU A 32 0.14 -8.55 -2.53
N GLY A 33 -0.42 -7.46 -3.05
CA GLY A 33 -1.79 -7.41 -3.54
C GLY A 33 -2.03 -8.44 -4.65
N ASN A 34 -1.16 -8.49 -5.64
CA ASN A 34 -1.26 -9.47 -6.74
C ASN A 34 -1.08 -10.92 -6.27
N LEU A 35 -0.14 -11.17 -5.35
CA LEU A 35 0.02 -12.50 -4.77
C LEU A 35 -1.24 -12.94 -4.02
N PHE A 36 -1.84 -12.04 -3.24
CA PHE A 36 -3.05 -12.32 -2.50
C PHE A 36 -4.24 -12.57 -3.42
N SER A 37 -4.41 -11.83 -4.51
CA SER A 37 -5.48 -12.10 -5.47
C SER A 37 -5.36 -13.48 -6.11
N ASN A 38 -4.14 -13.93 -6.42
CA ASN A 38 -3.92 -15.29 -6.92
C ASN A 38 -4.28 -16.36 -5.86
N LEU A 39 -3.98 -16.11 -4.58
CA LEU A 39 -4.45 -16.96 -3.48
C LEU A 39 -5.99 -16.94 -3.36
N LEU A 40 -6.61 -15.79 -3.62
CA LEU A 40 -8.06 -15.61 -3.56
C LEU A 40 -8.79 -16.51 -4.56
N ASN A 41 -8.26 -16.69 -5.77
CA ASN A 41 -8.85 -17.63 -6.75
C ASN A 41 -8.89 -19.07 -6.21
N ASN A 42 -7.87 -19.51 -5.48
CA ASN A 42 -7.86 -20.82 -4.84
C ASN A 42 -8.88 -20.92 -3.69
N ILE A 43 -9.14 -19.80 -3.01
CA ILE A 43 -10.13 -19.70 -1.93
C ILE A 43 -11.56 -19.64 -2.50
N ARG A 44 -11.77 -18.95 -3.62
CA ARG A 44 -13.06 -18.80 -4.29
C ARG A 44 -13.68 -20.14 -4.67
N ASN A 45 -12.86 -21.08 -5.14
CA ASN A 45 -13.34 -22.44 -5.45
C ASN A 45 -13.85 -23.22 -4.22
N LYS A 46 -13.57 -22.75 -3.00
CA LYS A 46 -13.98 -23.39 -1.73
C LYS A 46 -15.10 -22.64 -1.01
N ILE A 47 -15.32 -21.37 -1.34
CA ILE A 47 -16.29 -20.51 -0.65
C ILE A 47 -17.51 -20.31 -1.55
N ILE A 48 -18.70 -20.45 -0.95
CA ILE A 48 -19.98 -20.48 -1.67
C ILE A 48 -20.39 -19.12 -2.23
N TRP A 49 -19.93 -18.01 -1.64
CA TRP A 49 -20.34 -16.67 -2.05
C TRP A 49 -19.20 -15.65 -2.00
N ASP A 50 -18.94 -15.00 -3.13
CA ASP A 50 -17.92 -13.95 -3.27
C ASP A 50 -18.18 -12.74 -2.35
N GLY A 51 -19.43 -12.51 -1.95
CA GLY A 51 -19.77 -11.44 -1.01
C GLY A 51 -19.16 -11.62 0.39
N ILE A 52 -18.95 -12.86 0.85
CA ILE A 52 -18.22 -13.13 2.11
C ILE A 52 -16.76 -12.69 1.98
N ILE A 53 -16.14 -12.95 0.82
CA ILE A 53 -14.76 -12.58 0.55
C ILE A 53 -14.63 -11.04 0.56
N LEU A 54 -15.58 -10.34 -0.06
CA LEU A 54 -15.62 -8.88 -0.06
C LEU A 54 -15.78 -8.31 1.35
N LEU A 55 -16.69 -8.86 2.17
CA LEU A 55 -16.87 -8.43 3.57
C LEU A 55 -15.59 -8.63 4.40
N ILE A 56 -14.90 -9.77 4.21
CA ILE A 56 -13.61 -10.03 4.88
C ILE A 56 -12.56 -9.00 4.46
N ILE A 57 -12.45 -8.69 3.16
CA ILE A 57 -11.50 -7.69 2.66
C ILE A 57 -11.82 -6.31 3.25
N VAL A 58 -13.09 -5.90 3.28
CA VAL A 58 -13.51 -4.62 3.87
C VAL A 58 -13.16 -4.57 5.36
N TYR A 59 -13.43 -5.63 6.12
CA TYR A 59 -13.08 -5.72 7.53
C TYR A 59 -11.56 -5.62 7.77
N ILE A 60 -10.74 -6.30 6.95
CA ILE A 60 -9.27 -6.19 7.01
C ILE A 60 -8.83 -4.75 6.71
N LEU A 61 -9.38 -4.11 5.68
CA LEU A 61 -9.04 -2.72 5.34
C LEU A 61 -9.41 -1.74 6.46
N GLU A 62 -10.56 -1.94 7.11
CA GLU A 62 -11.00 -1.10 8.23
C GLU A 62 -10.10 -1.27 9.46
N THR A 63 -9.70 -2.50 9.80
CA THR A 63 -8.74 -2.74 10.89
C THR A 63 -7.37 -2.13 10.58
N PHE A 64 -6.88 -2.24 9.35
CA PHE A 64 -5.65 -1.55 8.93
C PHE A 64 -5.77 -0.03 9.06
N ASN A 65 -6.85 0.57 8.56
CA ASN A 65 -7.11 2.00 8.70
C ASN A 65 -7.13 2.42 10.17
N TYR A 66 -7.85 1.68 11.01
CA TYR A 66 -7.90 1.96 12.44
C TYR A 66 -6.50 1.98 13.08
N THR A 67 -5.64 1.00 12.76
CA THR A 67 -4.27 0.98 13.29
C THR A 67 -3.41 2.16 12.82
N ILE A 68 -3.62 2.64 11.60
CA ILE A 68 -2.90 3.78 11.02
C ILE A 68 -3.33 5.09 11.70
N TYR A 69 -4.63 5.28 11.94
CA TYR A 69 -5.18 6.55 12.43
C TYR A 69 -5.24 6.64 13.97
N LYS A 70 -5.37 5.54 14.70
CA LYS A 70 -5.44 5.54 16.18
C LYS A 70 -4.08 5.77 16.86
N LYS A 71 -2.96 5.53 16.17
CA LYS A 71 -1.63 5.58 16.80
C LYS A 71 -1.18 7.03 17.03
N ASN A 72 -0.84 7.37 18.28
CA ASN A 72 -0.31 8.68 18.67
C ASN A 72 0.91 9.07 17.80
N PRO A 73 1.00 10.31 17.28
CA PRO A 73 1.91 10.72 16.19
C PRO A 73 3.40 10.83 16.58
N LYS A 74 3.83 10.20 17.68
CA LYS A 74 5.22 10.29 18.15
C LYS A 74 6.22 9.68 17.15
N ASN A 75 5.81 8.68 16.36
CA ASN A 75 6.61 8.09 15.28
C ASN A 75 5.90 8.20 13.93
N LYS A 76 6.22 9.25 13.14
CA LYS A 76 5.63 9.50 11.81
C LYS A 76 6.05 8.49 10.72
N LYS A 77 7.13 7.73 10.93
CA LYS A 77 7.71 6.83 9.90
C LYS A 77 6.88 5.55 9.68
N LEU A 78 6.44 4.89 10.76
CA LEU A 78 5.66 3.65 10.67
C LEU A 78 4.30 3.82 9.95
N PRO A 79 3.46 4.83 10.27
CA PRO A 79 2.19 5.02 9.58
C PRO A 79 2.37 5.44 8.10
N SER A 80 3.48 6.10 7.73
CA SER A 80 3.71 6.42 6.30
C SER A 80 4.02 5.16 5.49
N ILE A 81 4.80 4.24 6.05
CA ILE A 81 5.12 2.95 5.43
C ILE A 81 3.85 2.10 5.25
N LEU A 82 3.04 1.99 6.31
CA LEU A 82 1.78 1.24 6.27
C LEU A 82 0.81 1.82 5.23
N LYS A 83 0.70 3.16 5.15
CA LYS A 83 -0.11 3.81 4.11
C LYS A 83 0.39 3.52 2.69
N SER A 84 1.71 3.61 2.46
CA SER A 84 2.26 3.29 1.13
C SER A 84 2.03 1.84 0.73
N LEU A 85 2.14 0.91 1.68
CA LEU A 85 1.85 -0.51 1.45
C LEU A 85 0.36 -0.73 1.15
N GLN A 86 -0.53 -0.12 1.92
CA GLN A 86 -1.97 -0.24 1.75
C GLN A 86 -2.43 0.26 0.38
N ILE A 87 -1.92 1.40 -0.07
CA ILE A 87 -2.23 1.94 -1.41
C ILE A 87 -1.75 0.97 -2.49
N GLY A 88 -0.55 0.40 -2.34
CA GLY A 88 -0.04 -0.62 -3.26
C GLY A 88 -0.94 -1.86 -3.32
N ILE A 89 -1.35 -2.40 -2.17
CA ILE A 89 -2.22 -3.60 -2.07
C ILE A 89 -3.56 -3.33 -2.76
N LEU A 90 -4.19 -2.19 -2.48
CA LEU A 90 -5.46 -1.79 -3.10
C LEU A 90 -5.33 -1.68 -4.62
N LEU A 91 -4.21 -1.14 -5.12
CA LEU A 91 -3.95 -1.05 -6.55
C LEU A 91 -3.76 -2.43 -7.20
N GLY A 92 -3.14 -3.37 -6.49
CA GLY A 92 -3.04 -4.77 -6.92
C GLY A 92 -4.42 -5.43 -7.04
N PHE A 93 -5.27 -5.29 -6.02
CA PHE A 93 -6.65 -5.79 -6.07
C PHE A 93 -7.45 -5.17 -7.20
N PHE A 94 -7.32 -3.86 -7.39
CA PHE A 94 -7.98 -3.14 -8.46
C PHE A 94 -7.56 -3.71 -9.83
N ILE A 95 -6.26 -3.82 -10.11
CA ILE A 95 -5.78 -4.31 -11.41
C ILE A 95 -6.28 -5.73 -11.70
N ASP A 96 -6.26 -6.62 -10.70
CA ASP A 96 -6.76 -7.98 -10.90
C ASP A 96 -8.27 -8.02 -11.13
N ALA A 97 -9.05 -7.19 -10.42
CA ALA A 97 -10.49 -7.06 -10.65
C ALA A 97 -10.82 -6.53 -12.06
N PHE A 98 -10.02 -5.61 -12.61
CA PHE A 98 -10.18 -5.17 -13.99
C PHE A 98 -9.86 -6.26 -15.01
N LYS A 99 -8.88 -7.13 -14.72
CA LYS A 99 -8.49 -8.24 -15.60
C LYS A 99 -9.60 -9.29 -15.76
N VAL A 100 -10.37 -9.56 -14.71
CA VAL A 100 -11.50 -10.52 -14.76
C VAL A 100 -12.80 -9.91 -15.28
N GLY A 101 -12.87 -8.58 -15.44
CA GLY A 101 -14.05 -7.86 -15.92
C GLY A 101 -14.04 -7.48 -17.40
N SER A 102 -12.93 -7.72 -18.12
CA SER A 102 -12.80 -7.57 -19.58
C SER A 102 -13.01 -8.89 -20.31
#